data_AF-A0A2P4SAY4-F1
#
_entry.id   AF-A0A2P4SAY4-F1
#
_cell.length_a   1.000
_cell.length_b   1.000
_cell.length_c   1.000
_cell.angle_alpha   90.00
_cell.angle_beta   90.00
_cell.angle_gamma   90.00
#
_symmetry.space_group_name_H-M   'P 1'
#
loop_
_entity.id
_entity.type
_entity.pdbx_description
1 polymer ?
#
loop_
_entity_poly.entity_id
_entity_poly.type
_entity_poly.pdbx_seq_one_letter_code
_entity_poly.pdbx_strand_id
1 'polypeptide(L)'
;VTDPASIKAAAASVGERLKGSGLNLLINNAGVGNNNSLDTETLDDMLHVYTTNTVAPLLLSQAALNMLTRCQSMGYREHGILCVALHPGWVKTDMGGTIEDKSRVTVDESVGGMLKVLSNLSEKDSGAFLNWEGKVMAW
;
A
#
# COMPACT_ATOMS: atom_id res chain seq x y z
N VAL A 1 11.08 7.02 -0.42
CA VAL A 1 9.89 6.95 -1.29
C VAL A 1 9.32 8.32 -1.66
N THR A 2 9.84 9.42 -1.13
CA THR A 2 9.31 10.77 -1.33
C THR A 2 10.02 11.60 -2.41
N ASP A 3 11.13 11.11 -2.96
CA ASP A 3 11.84 11.75 -4.06
C ASP A 3 11.28 11.29 -5.43
N PRO A 4 10.69 12.19 -6.24
CA PRO A 4 10.16 11.86 -7.56
C PRO A 4 11.20 11.27 -8.52
N ALA A 5 12.47 11.69 -8.44
CA ALA A 5 13.53 11.16 -9.29
C ALA A 5 13.82 9.69 -8.95
N SER A 6 13.93 9.39 -7.65
CA SER A 6 14.04 8.01 -7.13
C SER A 6 12.85 7.13 -7.54
N ILE A 7 11.60 7.63 -7.46
CA ILE A 7 10.40 6.90 -7.90
C ILE A 7 10.50 6.53 -9.38
N LYS A 8 10.84 7.51 -10.23
CA LYS A 8 10.97 7.31 -11.68
C LYS A 8 12.07 6.29 -12.00
N ALA A 9 13.21 6.38 -11.32
CA ALA A 9 14.31 5.44 -11.49
C ALA A 9 13.92 4.01 -11.08
N ALA A 10 13.19 3.86 -9.97
CA ALA A 10 12.69 2.57 -9.51
C ALA A 10 11.72 1.94 -10.53
N ALA A 11 10.76 2.73 -11.06
CA ALA A 11 9.82 2.26 -12.07
C ALA A 11 10.54 1.83 -13.37
N ALA A 12 11.55 2.57 -13.81
CA ALA A 12 12.37 2.21 -14.97
C ALA A 12 13.10 0.87 -14.76
N SER A 13 13.76 0.71 -13.61
CA SER A 13 14.48 -0.52 -13.24
C SER A 13 13.55 -1.74 -13.18
N VAL A 14 12.33 -1.58 -12.64
CA VAL A 14 11.31 -2.64 -12.66
C VAL A 14 10.89 -2.97 -14.09
N GLY A 15 10.62 -1.96 -14.92
CA GLY A 15 10.23 -2.14 -16.32
C GLY A 15 11.29 -2.90 -17.14
N GLU A 16 12.57 -2.60 -16.94
CA GLU A 16 13.68 -3.32 -17.58
C GLU A 16 13.70 -4.81 -17.18
N ARG A 17 13.47 -5.11 -15.90
CA ARG A 17 13.42 -6.49 -15.39
C ARG A 17 12.21 -7.27 -15.87
N LEU A 18 11.08 -6.61 -16.03
CA LEU A 18 9.87 -7.21 -16.57
C LEU A 18 10.01 -7.55 -18.06
N LYS A 19 10.96 -6.95 -18.80
CA LYS A 19 11.31 -7.30 -20.20
C LYS A 19 10.15 -7.34 -21.20
N GLY A 20 9.05 -6.68 -20.91
CA GLY A 20 7.86 -6.86 -21.73
C GLY A 20 6.63 -7.35 -20.98
N SER A 21 6.80 -7.89 -19.79
CA SER A 21 5.70 -8.29 -18.93
C SER A 21 5.06 -7.08 -18.25
N GLY A 22 3.83 -7.26 -17.79
CA GLY A 22 3.16 -6.29 -16.94
C GLY A 22 3.52 -6.47 -15.47
N LEU A 23 3.15 -5.50 -14.65
CA LEU A 23 3.18 -5.60 -13.19
C LEU A 23 1.79 -6.05 -12.71
N ASN A 24 1.71 -7.14 -11.94
CA ASN A 24 0.44 -7.69 -11.49
C ASN A 24 -0.07 -7.03 -10.20
N LEU A 25 0.83 -6.66 -9.30
CA LEU A 25 0.50 -6.15 -7.96
C LEU A 25 1.48 -5.05 -7.55
N LEU A 26 0.95 -3.94 -7.07
CA LEU A 26 1.68 -2.85 -6.43
C LEU A 26 1.16 -2.69 -5.00
N ILE A 27 2.05 -2.82 -4.01
CA ILE A 27 1.70 -2.61 -2.59
C ILE A 27 2.42 -1.36 -2.08
N ASN A 28 1.67 -0.29 -1.83
CA ASN A 28 2.18 0.93 -1.22
C ASN A 28 2.21 0.79 0.31
N ASN A 29 3.17 0.02 0.83
CA ASN A 29 3.30 -0.28 2.27
C ASN A 29 4.18 0.72 3.04
N ALA A 30 5.10 1.41 2.35
CA ALA A 30 6.00 2.34 3.03
C ALA A 30 5.22 3.49 3.67
N GLY A 31 5.46 3.70 4.97
CA GLY A 31 4.82 4.76 5.73
C GLY A 31 5.62 5.13 6.98
N VAL A 32 5.28 6.27 7.55
CA VAL A 32 5.86 6.79 8.80
C VAL A 32 4.74 7.25 9.73
N GLY A 33 5.00 7.24 11.04
CA GLY A 33 4.11 7.78 12.05
C GLY A 33 4.90 8.61 13.04
N ASN A 34 4.29 9.71 13.50
CA ASN A 34 4.86 10.58 14.53
C ASN A 34 4.01 10.47 15.80
N ASN A 35 4.64 10.67 16.96
CA ASN A 35 3.99 10.62 18.28
C ASN A 35 3.79 12.03 18.88
N ASN A 36 3.65 13.03 18.03
CA ASN A 36 3.41 14.40 18.45
C ASN A 36 1.99 14.54 19.02
N SER A 37 1.83 15.36 20.06
CA SER A 37 0.51 15.87 20.44
C SER A 37 0.16 17.09 19.59
N LEU A 38 -1.12 17.49 19.61
CA LEU A 38 -1.59 18.69 18.90
C LEU A 38 -0.81 19.96 19.26
N ASP A 39 -0.37 20.09 20.52
CA ASP A 39 0.36 21.26 21.00
C ASP A 39 1.82 21.28 20.55
N THR A 40 2.38 20.12 20.17
CA THR A 40 3.78 19.96 19.75
C THR A 40 3.95 19.76 18.25
N GLU A 41 2.85 19.67 17.51
CA GLU A 41 2.87 19.37 16.08
C GLU A 41 3.48 20.51 15.26
N THR A 42 4.20 20.16 14.19
CA THR A 42 4.86 21.13 13.32
C THR A 42 4.42 21.00 11.87
N LEU A 43 4.57 22.09 11.11
CA LEU A 43 4.33 22.06 9.66
C LEU A 43 5.25 21.04 8.97
N ASP A 44 6.52 20.97 9.36
CA ASP A 44 7.50 20.08 8.75
C ASP A 44 7.18 18.60 9.00
N ASP A 45 6.76 18.27 10.22
CA ASP A 45 6.29 16.92 10.58
C ASP A 45 5.04 16.52 9.79
N MET A 46 4.05 17.42 9.71
CA MET A 46 2.84 17.21 8.92
C MET A 46 3.15 16.99 7.44
N LEU A 47 4.03 17.81 6.86
CA LEU A 47 4.45 17.66 5.47
C LEU A 47 5.23 16.37 5.25
N HIS A 48 6.09 15.98 6.20
CA HIS A 48 6.85 14.74 6.11
C HIS A 48 5.94 13.51 6.08
N VAL A 49 4.99 13.44 7.02
CA VAL A 49 4.01 12.34 7.12
C VAL A 49 3.11 12.33 5.88
N TYR A 50 2.54 13.47 5.48
CA TYR A 50 1.64 13.56 4.33
C TYR A 50 2.34 13.21 3.01
N THR A 51 3.58 13.70 2.82
CA THR A 51 4.37 13.39 1.63
C THR A 51 4.67 11.89 1.53
N THR A 52 4.99 11.25 2.66
CA THR A 52 5.35 9.83 2.69
C THR A 52 4.13 8.92 2.57
N ASN A 53 3.05 9.20 3.30
CA ASN A 53 1.92 8.28 3.44
C ASN A 53 0.81 8.52 2.40
N THR A 54 0.81 9.67 1.71
CA THR A 54 -0.27 10.04 0.77
C THR A 54 0.28 10.41 -0.61
N VAL A 55 1.22 11.36 -0.69
CA VAL A 55 1.75 11.82 -1.99
C VAL A 55 2.60 10.75 -2.66
N ALA A 56 3.48 10.06 -1.93
CA ALA A 56 4.34 9.03 -2.50
C ALA A 56 3.56 7.83 -3.09
N PRO A 57 2.53 7.26 -2.43
CA PRO A 57 1.67 6.24 -3.03
C PRO A 57 1.01 6.67 -4.36
N LEU A 58 0.56 7.93 -4.45
CA LEU A 58 0.02 8.47 -5.70
C LEU A 58 1.08 8.50 -6.81
N LEU A 59 2.26 9.04 -6.52
CA LEU A 59 3.36 9.13 -7.50
C LEU A 59 3.87 7.76 -7.94
N LEU A 60 3.97 6.80 -7.01
CA LEU A 60 4.34 5.41 -7.30
C LEU A 60 3.31 4.75 -8.22
N SER A 61 2.02 4.94 -7.94
CA SER A 61 0.93 4.40 -8.76
C SER A 61 0.93 5.00 -10.18
N GLN A 62 1.18 6.31 -10.30
CA GLN A 62 1.36 6.97 -11.60
C GLN A 62 2.56 6.42 -12.37
N ALA A 63 3.70 6.24 -11.72
CA ALA A 63 4.91 5.71 -12.35
C ALA A 63 4.75 4.24 -12.81
N ALA A 64 3.97 3.45 -12.07
CA ALA A 64 3.72 2.04 -12.38
C ALA A 64 2.57 1.81 -13.38
N LEU A 65 1.75 2.83 -13.68
CA LEU A 65 0.49 2.70 -14.43
C LEU A 65 0.66 1.99 -15.78
N ASN A 66 1.72 2.29 -16.52
CA ASN A 66 1.97 1.64 -17.82
C ASN A 66 2.24 0.14 -17.68
N MET A 67 2.99 -0.26 -16.63
CA MET A 67 3.27 -1.68 -16.36
C MET A 67 2.02 -2.41 -15.89
N LEU A 68 1.21 -1.77 -15.02
CA LEU A 68 -0.07 -2.30 -14.55
C LEU A 68 -1.06 -2.48 -15.72
N THR A 69 -1.17 -1.48 -16.59
CA THR A 69 -2.03 -1.52 -17.79
C THR A 69 -1.59 -2.60 -18.77
N ARG A 70 -0.27 -2.78 -18.93
CA ARG A 70 0.26 -3.85 -19.77
C ARG A 70 -0.14 -5.23 -19.25
N CYS A 71 -0.15 -5.43 -17.94
CA CYS A 71 -0.64 -6.67 -17.33
C CYS A 71 -2.08 -6.97 -17.76
N GLN A 72 -2.96 -5.95 -17.73
CA GLN A 72 -4.34 -6.11 -18.20
C GLN A 72 -4.42 -6.53 -19.66
N SER A 73 -3.57 -5.97 -20.53
CA SER A 73 -3.60 -6.30 -21.96
C SER A 73 -3.21 -7.75 -22.29
N MET A 74 -2.53 -8.45 -21.39
CA MET A 74 -2.01 -9.83 -21.61
C MET A 74 -3.01 -10.93 -21.21
N GLY A 75 -4.31 -10.63 -21.12
CA GLY A 75 -5.36 -11.61 -20.84
C GLY A 75 -6.25 -11.31 -19.63
N TYR A 76 -6.03 -10.18 -18.94
CA TYR A 76 -6.84 -9.74 -17.79
C TYR A 76 -7.68 -8.50 -18.10
N ARG A 77 -8.00 -8.26 -19.39
CA ARG A 77 -8.66 -7.03 -19.86
C ARG A 77 -10.02 -6.82 -19.21
N GLU A 78 -10.72 -7.91 -18.89
CA GLU A 78 -12.03 -7.89 -18.22
C GLU A 78 -11.95 -7.48 -16.75
N HIS A 79 -10.80 -7.62 -16.08
CA HIS A 79 -10.64 -7.42 -14.64
C HIS A 79 -10.18 -6.02 -14.21
N GLY A 80 -9.76 -5.16 -15.15
CA GLY A 80 -9.28 -3.80 -14.84
C GLY A 80 -8.06 -3.76 -13.92
N ILE A 81 -7.77 -2.58 -13.34
CA ILE A 81 -6.89 -2.46 -12.15
C ILE A 81 -7.81 -2.34 -10.94
N LEU A 82 -7.69 -3.30 -10.02
CA LEU A 82 -8.37 -3.26 -8.74
C LEU A 82 -7.53 -2.46 -7.72
N CYS A 83 -8.18 -1.55 -7.01
CA CYS A 83 -7.56 -0.75 -5.94
C CYS A 83 -8.32 -0.98 -4.63
N VAL A 84 -7.62 -1.36 -3.56
CA VAL A 84 -8.21 -1.51 -2.22
C VAL A 84 -7.29 -0.92 -1.16
N ALA A 85 -7.89 -0.45 -0.06
CA ALA A 85 -7.16 -0.09 1.15
C ALA A 85 -7.23 -1.25 2.16
N LEU A 86 -6.11 -1.58 2.79
CA LEU A 86 -6.02 -2.65 3.79
C LEU A 86 -5.55 -2.10 5.14
N HIS A 87 -6.32 -2.35 6.20
CA HIS A 87 -5.86 -2.19 7.56
C HIS A 87 -5.16 -3.48 8.02
N PRO A 88 -3.86 -3.45 8.34
CA PRO A 88 -3.10 -4.64 8.69
C PRO A 88 -3.41 -5.18 10.09
N GLY A 89 -4.30 -4.54 10.85
CA GLY A 89 -4.43 -4.75 12.29
C GLY A 89 -3.41 -3.94 13.07
N TRP A 90 -3.41 -4.08 14.40
CA TRP A 90 -2.36 -3.51 15.24
C TRP A 90 -1.16 -4.46 15.28
N VAL A 91 -0.24 -4.29 14.34
CA VAL A 91 0.87 -5.22 14.13
C VAL A 91 1.99 -4.99 15.15
N LYS A 92 2.67 -6.07 15.55
CA LYS A 92 3.89 -6.05 16.38
C LYS A 92 5.12 -5.64 15.56
N THR A 93 5.25 -4.34 15.30
CA THR A 93 6.39 -3.70 14.61
C THR A 93 6.87 -2.47 15.39
N ASP A 94 8.00 -1.88 14.98
CA ASP A 94 8.49 -0.61 15.54
C ASP A 94 7.41 0.49 15.51
N MET A 95 6.69 0.61 14.40
CA MET A 95 5.58 1.56 14.24
C MET A 95 4.37 1.21 15.11
N GLY A 96 4.13 -0.09 15.36
CA GLY A 96 3.08 -0.53 16.27
C GLY A 96 3.45 -0.39 17.75
N GLY A 97 4.69 -0.07 18.07
CA GLY A 97 5.20 0.09 19.44
C GLY A 97 5.32 -1.22 20.21
N THR A 98 5.62 -1.12 21.51
CA THR A 98 5.94 -2.26 22.39
C THR A 98 4.84 -2.62 23.40
N ILE A 99 3.70 -1.91 23.36
CA ILE A 99 2.59 -2.13 24.31
C ILE A 99 2.02 -3.53 24.09
N GLU A 100 1.98 -4.34 25.14
CA GLU A 100 1.34 -5.67 25.07
C GLU A 100 -0.18 -5.53 25.17
N ASP A 101 -0.89 -6.04 24.16
CA ASP A 101 -2.34 -6.07 24.09
C ASP A 101 -2.79 -7.30 23.27
N LYS A 102 -3.89 -7.93 23.70
CA LYS A 102 -4.41 -9.18 23.09
C LYS A 102 -4.98 -8.98 21.68
N SER A 103 -5.30 -7.74 21.29
CA SER A 103 -5.75 -7.40 19.94
C SER A 103 -4.60 -7.27 18.94
N ARG A 104 -3.34 -7.27 19.40
CA ARG A 104 -2.18 -7.16 18.53
C ARG A 104 -1.89 -8.46 17.82
N VAL A 105 -1.47 -8.33 16.57
CA VAL A 105 -1.13 -9.45 15.69
C VAL A 105 0.35 -9.42 15.33
N THR A 106 0.92 -10.59 15.09
CA THR A 106 2.26 -10.72 14.51
C THR A 106 2.26 -10.25 13.05
N VAL A 107 3.47 -9.98 12.53
CA VAL A 107 3.65 -9.67 11.10
C VAL A 107 3.14 -10.81 10.22
N ASP A 108 3.42 -12.06 10.61
CA ASP A 108 3.02 -13.24 9.84
C ASP A 108 1.50 -13.42 9.80
N GLU A 109 0.80 -13.21 10.92
CA GLU A 109 -0.67 -13.25 10.97
C GLU A 109 -1.29 -12.16 10.10
N SER A 110 -0.78 -10.93 10.23
CA SER A 110 -1.26 -9.77 9.47
C SER A 110 -1.08 -9.97 7.96
N VAL A 111 0.15 -10.26 7.51
CA VAL A 111 0.46 -10.46 6.09
C VAL A 111 -0.21 -11.72 5.55
N GLY A 112 -0.20 -12.82 6.31
CA GLY A 112 -0.89 -14.05 5.94
C GLY A 112 -2.39 -13.85 5.76
N GLY A 113 -3.03 -13.05 6.61
CA GLY A 113 -4.43 -12.64 6.46
C GLY A 113 -4.65 -11.75 5.24
N MET A 114 -3.85 -10.69 5.07
CA MET A 114 -3.96 -9.79 3.90
C MET A 114 -3.76 -10.52 2.57
N LEU A 115 -2.83 -11.48 2.48
CA LEU A 115 -2.66 -12.29 1.28
C LEU A 115 -3.87 -13.18 1.00
N LYS A 116 -4.52 -13.73 2.04
CA LYS A 116 -5.81 -14.43 1.89
C LYS A 116 -6.91 -13.49 1.42
N VAL A 117 -6.99 -12.27 1.95
CA VAL A 117 -7.96 -11.26 1.49
C VAL A 117 -7.73 -10.97 0.02
N LEU A 118 -6.51 -10.59 -0.38
CA LEU A 118 -6.14 -10.28 -1.76
C LEU A 118 -6.49 -11.42 -2.73
N SER A 119 -6.32 -12.68 -2.32
CA SER A 119 -6.63 -13.85 -3.15
C SER A 119 -8.12 -14.05 -3.44
N ASN A 120 -9.01 -13.39 -2.68
CA ASN A 120 -10.46 -13.54 -2.77
C ASN A 120 -11.19 -12.29 -3.29
N LEU A 121 -10.46 -11.20 -3.61
CA LEU A 121 -11.07 -9.96 -4.10
C LEU A 121 -11.59 -10.12 -5.53
N SER A 122 -12.65 -9.40 -5.84
CA SER A 122 -13.13 -9.20 -7.21
C SER A 122 -13.46 -7.74 -7.49
N GLU A 123 -13.85 -7.43 -8.72
CA GLU A 123 -14.14 -6.06 -9.18
C GLU A 123 -15.11 -5.29 -8.28
N LYS A 124 -16.05 -5.98 -7.64
CA LYS A 124 -17.02 -5.39 -6.69
C LYS A 124 -16.36 -4.80 -5.43
N ASP A 125 -15.17 -5.29 -5.09
CA ASP A 125 -14.42 -4.88 -3.91
C ASP A 125 -13.49 -3.70 -4.22
N SER A 126 -13.36 -3.32 -5.49
CA SER A 126 -12.56 -2.15 -5.88
C SER A 126 -13.10 -0.88 -5.22
N GLY A 127 -12.20 -0.15 -4.57
CA GLY A 127 -12.51 1.00 -3.74
C GLY A 127 -12.72 0.69 -2.27
N ALA A 128 -12.88 -0.58 -1.87
CA ALA A 128 -13.17 -0.94 -0.48
C ALA A 128 -12.00 -0.67 0.48
N PHE A 129 -12.35 -0.46 1.75
CA PHE A 129 -11.43 -0.48 2.88
C PHE A 129 -11.70 -1.73 3.73
N LEU A 130 -10.75 -2.66 3.78
CA LEU A 130 -10.88 -3.94 4.47
C LEU A 130 -9.78 -4.11 5.52
N ASN A 131 -9.99 -4.94 6.53
CA ASN A 131 -8.91 -5.35 7.45
C ASN A 131 -8.22 -6.65 6.99
N TRP A 132 -7.16 -7.06 7.70
CA TRP A 132 -6.40 -8.29 7.45
C TRP A 132 -7.23 -9.59 7.56
N GLU A 133 -8.42 -9.54 8.16
CA GLU A 133 -9.38 -10.66 8.23
C GLU A 133 -10.41 -10.63 7.09
N GLY A 134 -10.41 -9.59 6.25
CA GLY A 134 -11.36 -9.39 5.16
C GLY A 134 -12.67 -8.69 5.55
N LYS A 135 -12.75 -8.14 6.76
CA LYS A 135 -13.92 -7.38 7.22
C LYS A 135 -13.89 -5.97 6.63
N VAL A 136 -15.05 -5.50 6.17
CA VAL A 136 -15.25 -4.11 5.72
C VAL A 136 -15.08 -3.16 6.91
N MET A 137 -14.30 -2.11 6.70
CA MET A 137 -14.09 -1.03 7.66
C MET A 137 -14.83 0.24 7.22
N ALA A 138 -15.25 1.04 8.19
CA ALA A 138 -15.77 2.37 7.90
C ALA A 138 -14.63 3.31 7.46
N TRP A 139 -14.93 4.24 6.55
CA TRP A 139 -14.04 5.35 6.19
C TRP A 139 -14.03 6.44 7.26
#